data_AF-A0A316VZS8-F1
#
_entry.id   AF-A0A316VZS8-F1
#
_cell.length_a   1.000
_cell.length_b   1.000
_cell.length_c   1.000
_cell.angle_alpha   90.00
_cell.angle_beta   90.00
_cell.angle_gamma   90.00
#
_symmetry.space_group_name_H-M   'P 1'
#
loop_
_entity.id
_entity.type
_entity.pdbx_description
1 polymer ?
#
loop_
_entity_poly.entity_id
_entity_poly.type
_entity_poly.pdbx_seq_one_letter_code
_entity_poly.pdbx_strand_id
1 'polypeptide(L)'
;MSDIAVQAAGPTPLVMQLIVDRSLTQPVQDGGWPRGPLMSQAAHAAVAVISRSLDQSLTQAYISSTTGALESMHKIVLVTSPKQTIRELSSKLDEARQAAANAASTAGQEDTEHFPLHHLWIEQPENIPTVLAIAPNRKPAALKKILNKCTLLRD
;
A
#
# COMPACT_ATOMS: atom_id res chain seq x y z
N MET A 1 -18.55 -17.78 -39.66
CA MET A 1 -17.92 -18.13 -38.37
C MET A 1 -17.05 -16.96 -37.99
N SER A 2 -17.55 -16.11 -37.09
CA SER A 2 -16.89 -14.88 -36.64
C SER A 2 -15.88 -15.22 -35.55
N ASP A 3 -14.61 -14.90 -35.80
CA ASP A 3 -13.52 -15.01 -34.83
C ASP A 3 -13.83 -14.17 -33.58
N ILE A 4 -13.96 -14.85 -32.44
CA ILE A 4 -13.94 -14.21 -31.13
C ILE A 4 -12.47 -13.90 -30.84
N ALA A 5 -12.07 -12.65 -31.05
CA ALA A 5 -10.79 -12.16 -30.58
C ALA A 5 -10.76 -12.29 -29.05
N VAL A 6 -9.94 -13.21 -28.55
CA VAL A 6 -9.63 -13.32 -27.12
C VAL A 6 -8.85 -12.07 -26.75
N GLN A 7 -9.53 -11.11 -26.12
CA GLN A 7 -8.88 -9.90 -25.63
C GLN A 7 -7.90 -10.29 -24.52
N ALA A 8 -6.60 -10.08 -24.78
CA ALA A 8 -5.55 -10.35 -23.81
C ALA A 8 -5.88 -9.61 -22.49
N ALA A 9 -5.79 -10.33 -21.37
CA ALA A 9 -6.00 -9.73 -20.05
C ALA A 9 -4.98 -8.60 -19.86
N GLY A 10 -5.47 -7.37 -19.70
CA GLY A 10 -4.62 -6.20 -19.46
C GLY A 10 -3.77 -6.36 -18.18
N PRO A 11 -2.71 -5.54 -18.01
CA PRO A 11 -1.85 -5.64 -16.84
C PRO A 11 -2.64 -5.42 -15.54
N THR A 12 -2.30 -6.16 -14.47
CA THR A 12 -2.98 -6.08 -13.17
C THR A 12 -3.14 -4.62 -12.73
N PRO A 13 -4.36 -4.12 -12.44
CA PRO A 13 -4.59 -2.72 -12.10
C PRO A 13 -3.72 -2.23 -10.92
N LEU A 14 -3.30 -0.97 -10.98
CA LEU A 14 -2.57 -0.33 -9.89
C LEU A 14 -3.47 -0.16 -8.67
N VAL A 15 -2.88 -0.40 -7.49
CA VAL A 15 -3.56 -0.22 -6.21
C VAL A 15 -2.59 0.37 -5.19
N MET A 16 -3.12 1.25 -4.35
CA MET A 16 -2.48 1.66 -3.11
C MET A 16 -3.15 0.94 -1.94
N GLN A 17 -2.35 0.34 -1.06
CA GLN A 17 -2.86 -0.27 0.16
C GLN A 17 -2.68 0.70 1.32
N LEU A 18 -3.75 0.92 2.08
CA LEU A 18 -3.73 1.60 3.37
C LEU A 18 -3.96 0.53 4.43
N ILE A 19 -3.09 0.46 5.43
CA ILE A 19 -3.17 -0.52 6.50
C ILE A 19 -3.34 0.22 7.81
N VAL A 20 -4.43 -0.05 8.52
CA VAL A 20 -4.74 0.51 9.84
C VAL A 20 -4.33 -0.49 10.91
N ASP A 21 -3.78 -0.01 12.03
CA ASP A 21 -3.52 -0.89 13.16
C ASP A 21 -4.85 -1.38 13.78
N ARG A 22 -4.94 -2.68 14.03
CA ARG A 22 -6.15 -3.32 14.59
C ARG A 22 -6.62 -2.72 15.91
N SER A 23 -5.71 -2.22 16.74
CA SER A 23 -6.07 -1.57 18.01
C SER A 23 -6.94 -0.33 17.79
N LEU A 24 -6.76 0.36 16.66
CA LEU A 24 -7.50 1.59 16.33
C LEU A 24 -8.86 1.31 15.69
N THR A 25 -9.13 0.06 15.30
CA THR A 25 -10.39 -0.35 14.67
C THR A 25 -11.35 -1.01 15.66
N GLN A 26 -11.03 -0.98 16.96
CA GLN A 26 -11.94 -1.44 18.02
C GLN A 26 -13.13 -0.49 18.15
N PRO A 27 -14.20 -0.87 18.87
CA PRO A 27 -15.22 0.09 19.25
C PRO A 27 -14.60 1.30 19.99
N VAL A 28 -15.18 2.49 19.80
CA VAL A 28 -14.63 3.73 20.38
C VAL A 28 -14.58 3.66 21.91
N GLN A 29 -15.57 3.02 22.54
CA GLN A 29 -15.58 2.78 23.98
C GLN A 29 -14.43 1.90 24.48
N ASP A 30 -13.83 1.10 23.58
CA ASP A 30 -12.72 0.18 23.87
C ASP A 30 -11.37 0.76 23.43
N GLY A 31 -11.30 2.08 23.18
CA GLY A 31 -10.08 2.78 22.79
C GLY A 31 -9.83 2.82 21.28
N GLY A 32 -10.78 2.36 20.47
CA GLY A 32 -10.72 2.53 19.02
C GLY A 32 -10.94 3.98 18.57
N TRP A 33 -10.54 4.28 17.35
CA TRP A 33 -10.63 5.62 16.79
C TRP A 33 -11.93 5.80 16.00
N PRO A 34 -12.57 6.99 16.09
CA PRO A 34 -13.72 7.27 15.26
C PRO A 34 -13.31 7.40 13.78
N ARG A 35 -14.28 7.24 12.87
CA ARG A 35 -14.07 7.26 11.42
C ARG A 35 -13.38 8.53 10.93
N GLY A 36 -13.79 9.70 11.44
CA GLY A 36 -13.24 11.00 11.01
C GLY A 36 -11.71 11.11 11.20
N PRO A 37 -11.18 10.87 12.41
CA PRO A 37 -9.74 10.76 12.61
C PRO A 37 -9.08 9.72 11.72
N LEU A 38 -9.59 8.48 11.63
CA LEU A 38 -9.02 7.45 10.75
C LEU A 38 -8.94 7.88 9.28
N MET A 39 -9.94 8.60 8.77
CA MET A 39 -9.93 9.17 7.41
C MET A 39 -8.78 10.17 7.23
N SER A 40 -8.54 11.02 8.23
CA SER A 40 -7.47 12.03 8.20
C SER A 40 -6.10 11.35 8.20
N GLN A 41 -5.92 10.34 9.06
CA GLN A 41 -4.69 9.54 9.13
C GLN A 41 -4.40 8.81 7.81
N ALA A 42 -5.44 8.23 7.20
CA ALA A 42 -5.36 7.60 5.88
C ALA A 42 -4.95 8.60 4.79
N ALA A 43 -5.51 9.82 4.81
CA ALA A 43 -5.13 10.88 3.87
C ALA A 43 -3.66 11.30 4.04
N HIS A 44 -3.20 11.52 5.28
CA HIS A 44 -1.81 11.85 5.56
C HIS A 44 -0.84 10.79 5.06
N ALA A 45 -1.08 9.52 5.39
CA ALA A 45 -0.24 8.41 4.95
C ALA A 45 -0.20 8.28 3.41
N ALA A 46 -1.35 8.43 2.75
CA ALA A 46 -1.44 8.37 1.29
C ALA A 46 -0.65 9.49 0.59
N VAL A 47 -0.80 10.74 1.06
CA VAL A 47 -0.05 11.88 0.51
C VAL A 47 1.44 11.69 0.74
N ALA A 48 1.84 11.28 1.94
CA ALA A 48 3.24 11.07 2.28
C ALA A 48 3.89 9.98 1.41
N VAL A 49 3.23 8.84 1.21
CA VAL A 49 3.81 7.78 0.36
C VAL A 49 3.89 8.21 -1.09
N ILE A 50 2.86 8.87 -1.65
CA ILE A 50 2.90 9.43 -3.01
C ILE A 50 4.07 10.38 -3.16
N SER A 51 4.20 11.35 -2.25
CA SER A 51 5.28 12.34 -2.28
C SER A 51 6.66 11.69 -2.26
N ARG A 52 6.83 10.61 -1.50
CA ARG A 52 8.10 9.89 -1.37
C ARG A 52 8.40 8.96 -2.54
N SER A 53 7.41 8.63 -3.36
CA SER A 53 7.55 7.73 -4.51
C SER A 53 7.28 8.43 -5.85
N LEU A 54 7.32 9.77 -5.90
CA LEU A 54 7.03 10.57 -7.10
C LEU A 54 7.96 10.29 -8.28
N ASP A 55 9.18 9.82 -8.00
CA ASP A 55 10.16 9.39 -8.99
C ASP A 55 9.90 7.99 -9.56
N GLN A 56 9.00 7.21 -8.93
CA GLN A 56 8.66 5.87 -9.38
C GLN A 56 7.60 5.89 -10.49
N SER A 57 7.86 5.15 -11.57
CA SER A 57 6.98 5.08 -12.75
C SER A 57 5.55 4.66 -12.42
N LEU A 58 5.35 3.73 -11.47
CA LEU A 58 4.01 3.29 -11.06
C LEU A 58 3.25 4.37 -10.29
N THR A 59 3.93 5.20 -9.49
CA THR A 59 3.32 6.35 -8.82
C THR A 59 2.91 7.39 -9.85
N GLN A 60 3.81 7.73 -10.78
CA GLN A 60 3.53 8.69 -11.85
C GLN A 60 2.35 8.24 -12.71
N ALA A 61 2.28 6.95 -13.07
CA ALA A 61 1.14 6.38 -13.77
C ALA A 61 -0.16 6.45 -12.96
N TYR A 62 -0.08 6.24 -11.64
CA TYR A 62 -1.25 6.27 -10.74
C TYR A 62 -1.83 7.68 -10.56
N ILE A 63 -1.00 8.72 -10.57
CA ILE A 63 -1.42 10.12 -10.39
C ILE A 63 -1.45 10.92 -11.70
N SER A 64 -1.33 10.26 -12.86
CA SER A 64 -1.26 10.94 -14.14
C SER A 64 -2.60 11.58 -14.50
N SER A 65 -2.57 12.89 -14.75
CA SER A 65 -3.73 13.65 -15.23
C SER A 65 -3.99 13.45 -16.74
N THR A 66 -3.03 12.92 -17.49
CA THR A 66 -3.14 12.78 -18.96
C THR A 66 -3.72 11.43 -19.39
N THR A 67 -3.82 10.46 -18.47
CA THR A 67 -4.27 9.08 -18.77
C THR A 67 -5.64 8.74 -18.15
N GLY A 68 -6.28 9.70 -17.46
CA GLY A 68 -7.51 9.44 -16.68
C GLY A 68 -7.28 8.62 -15.41
N ALA A 69 -6.02 8.48 -14.98
CA ALA A 69 -5.67 7.68 -13.80
C ALA A 69 -6.14 8.34 -12.50
N LEU A 70 -6.14 9.67 -12.43
CA LEU A 70 -6.59 10.41 -11.24
C LEU A 70 -8.06 10.10 -10.89
N GLU A 71 -8.92 9.94 -11.89
CA GLU A 71 -10.35 9.67 -11.74
C GLU A 71 -10.63 8.17 -11.43
N SER A 72 -9.65 7.30 -11.62
CA SER A 72 -9.76 5.84 -11.47
C SER A 72 -8.82 5.26 -10.42
N MET A 73 -8.20 6.12 -9.58
CA MET A 73 -7.30 5.71 -8.50
C MET A 73 -7.98 4.71 -7.57
N HIS A 74 -7.39 3.52 -7.44
CA HIS A 74 -7.90 2.49 -6.54
C HIS A 74 -7.09 2.42 -5.24
N LYS A 75 -7.80 2.39 -4.11
CA LYS A 75 -7.23 2.17 -2.77
C LYS A 75 -7.97 1.03 -2.09
N ILE A 76 -7.24 0.21 -1.35
CA ILE A 76 -7.83 -0.78 -0.44
C ILE A 76 -7.39 -0.49 0.99
N VAL A 77 -8.31 -0.66 1.93
CA VAL A 77 -8.02 -0.50 3.35
C VAL A 77 -7.97 -1.88 4.00
N LEU A 78 -6.84 -2.18 4.63
CA LEU A 78 -6.58 -3.40 5.36
C LEU A 78 -6.40 -3.09 6.85
N VAL A 79 -6.52 -4.12 7.67
CA VAL A 79 -6.27 -4.09 9.10
C VAL A 79 -5.18 -5.10 9.42
N THR A 80 -4.29 -4.75 10.32
CA THR A 80 -3.28 -5.68 10.82
C THR A 80 -3.92 -6.92 11.48
N SER A 81 -3.20 -8.04 11.45
CA SER A 81 -3.65 -9.26 12.12
C SER A 81 -3.54 -9.12 13.64
N PRO A 82 -4.31 -9.88 14.45
CA PRO A 82 -4.17 -9.88 15.91
C PRO A 82 -2.76 -10.24 16.43
N LYS A 83 -1.95 -10.89 15.60
CA LYS A 83 -0.60 -11.38 15.97
C LYS A 83 0.52 -10.50 15.42
N GLN A 84 0.20 -9.32 14.88
CA GLN A 84 1.19 -8.45 14.27
C GLN A 84 0.79 -6.99 14.46
N THR A 85 1.69 -6.20 15.03
CA THR A 85 1.52 -4.74 15.11
C THR A 85 1.85 -4.08 13.78
N ILE A 86 1.34 -2.86 13.55
CA ILE A 86 1.67 -2.11 12.34
C ILE A 86 3.18 -1.75 12.24
N ARG A 87 3.87 -1.59 13.37
CA ARG A 87 5.34 -1.37 13.40
C ARG A 87 6.08 -2.60 12.91
N GLU A 88 5.72 -3.79 13.38
CA GLU A 88 6.30 -5.06 12.90
C GLU A 88 6.00 -5.30 11.42
N LEU A 89 4.83 -4.89 10.94
CA LEU A 89 4.52 -4.92 9.51
C LEU A 89 5.44 -3.98 8.72
N SER A 90 5.65 -2.74 9.21
CA SER A 90 6.58 -1.79 8.59
C SER A 90 7.99 -2.36 8.47
N SER A 91 8.53 -2.95 9.55
CA SER A 91 9.87 -3.56 9.53
C SER A 91 9.98 -4.68 8.49
N LYS A 92 8.98 -5.56 8.38
CA LYS A 92 8.97 -6.63 7.36
C LYS A 92 8.94 -6.09 5.93
N LEU A 93 8.25 -4.97 5.70
CA LEU A 93 8.22 -4.32 4.39
C LEU A 93 9.58 -3.70 4.05
N ASP A 94 10.26 -3.07 5.03
CA ASP A 94 11.62 -2.55 4.85
C ASP A 94 12.63 -3.66 4.55
N GLU A 95 12.59 -4.77 5.30
CA GLU A 95 13.44 -5.95 5.06
C GLU A 95 13.23 -6.51 3.66
N ALA A 96 11.97 -6.67 3.22
CA ALA A 96 11.64 -7.19 1.90
C ALA A 96 12.09 -6.25 0.77
N ARG A 97 11.95 -4.94 0.97
CA ARG A 97 12.44 -3.93 0.02
C ARG A 97 13.96 -3.97 -0.10
N GLN A 98 14.68 -4.06 1.01
CA GLN A 98 16.14 -4.15 1.01
C GLN A 98 16.62 -5.44 0.34
N ALA A 99 15.97 -6.57 0.62
CA ALA A 99 16.28 -7.84 -0.03
C ALA A 99 16.07 -7.77 -1.55
N ALA A 100 14.99 -7.12 -2.00
CA ALA A 100 14.72 -6.92 -3.43
C ALA A 100 15.78 -6.01 -4.09
N ALA A 101 16.20 -4.92 -3.43
CA ALA A 101 17.23 -4.02 -3.93
C ALA A 101 18.59 -4.73 -4.08
N ASN A 102 18.99 -5.52 -3.09
CA ASN A 102 20.25 -6.29 -3.12
C ASN A 102 20.25 -7.37 -4.23
N ALA A 103 19.10 -7.96 -4.52
CA ALA A 103 18.96 -8.92 -5.62
C ALA A 103 19.11 -8.22 -6.98
N ALA A 104 18.52 -7.03 -7.15
CA ALA A 104 18.57 -6.27 -8.39
C ALA A 104 19.98 -5.76 -8.73
N SER A 105 20.79 -5.37 -7.73
CA SER A 105 22.18 -4.94 -7.94
C SER A 105 23.10 -6.05 -8.47
N THR A 106 22.73 -7.31 -8.28
CA THR A 106 23.53 -8.47 -8.69
C THR A 106 23.16 -8.99 -10.08
N ALA A 107 21.96 -8.66 -10.60
CA ALA A 107 21.36 -9.34 -11.74
C ALA A 107 21.57 -8.68 -13.11
N GLY A 108 22.19 -7.49 -13.20
CA GLY A 108 22.28 -6.74 -14.47
C GLY A 108 20.89 -6.27 -14.93
N GLN A 109 20.55 -5.02 -14.60
CA GLN A 109 19.19 -4.48 -14.75
C GLN A 109 18.74 -4.34 -16.20
N GLU A 110 17.65 -5.04 -16.57
CA GLU A 110 16.58 -4.47 -17.39
C GLU A 110 15.21 -4.96 -16.84
N ASP A 111 14.36 -3.99 -16.49
CA ASP A 111 12.89 -4.10 -16.37
C ASP A 111 12.27 -5.07 -15.32
N THR A 112 12.82 -5.13 -14.10
CA THR A 112 12.16 -5.81 -12.98
C THR A 112 11.27 -4.87 -12.15
N GLU A 113 10.03 -5.29 -11.89
CA GLU A 113 9.09 -4.57 -11.02
C GLU A 113 9.69 -4.43 -9.61
N HIS A 114 9.95 -3.19 -9.18
CA HIS A 114 10.57 -2.91 -7.89
C HIS A 114 9.59 -3.17 -6.73
N PHE A 115 10.10 -3.61 -5.58
CA PHE A 115 9.29 -3.71 -4.37
C PHE A 115 8.84 -2.29 -3.96
N PRO A 116 7.53 -2.05 -3.72
CA PRO A 116 7.01 -0.71 -3.52
C PRO A 116 7.50 -0.08 -2.23
N LEU A 117 7.63 1.25 -2.22
CA LEU A 117 7.86 2.02 -1.01
C LEU A 117 6.64 1.98 -0.10
N HIS A 118 6.85 2.12 1.20
CA HIS A 118 5.79 2.37 2.17
C HIS A 118 6.13 3.53 3.09
N HIS A 119 5.09 4.06 3.72
CA HIS A 119 5.20 5.09 4.75
C HIS A 119 4.27 4.76 5.91
N LEU A 120 4.82 4.67 7.12
CA LEU A 120 4.06 4.57 8.35
C LEU A 120 3.86 5.97 8.93
N TRP A 121 2.61 6.43 8.94
CA TRP A 121 2.24 7.69 9.60
C TRP A 121 2.21 7.51 11.11
N ILE A 122 2.86 8.44 11.81
CA ILE A 122 2.94 8.49 13.27
C ILE A 122 2.25 9.78 13.72
N GLU A 123 1.09 9.65 14.37
CA GLU A 123 0.36 10.79 14.90
C GLU A 123 1.08 11.40 16.10
N GLN A 124 1.16 12.72 16.11
CA GLN A 124 1.73 13.52 17.20
C GLN A 124 0.63 14.24 17.98
N PRO A 125 0.85 14.54 19.27
CA PRO A 125 2.08 14.33 20.06
C PRO A 125 2.23 12.92 20.67
N GLU A 126 1.21 12.07 20.62
CA GLU A 126 1.19 10.78 21.33
C GLU A 126 2.10 9.71 20.71
N ASN A 127 2.68 9.98 19.54
CA ASN A 127 3.55 9.06 18.79
C ASN A 127 2.88 7.73 18.43
N ILE A 128 1.58 7.79 18.11
CA ILE A 128 0.77 6.61 17.80
C ILE A 128 0.97 6.25 16.32
N PRO A 129 1.40 5.02 15.99
CA PRO A 129 1.47 4.56 14.61
C PRO A 129 0.07 4.22 14.10
N THR A 130 -0.51 5.05 13.23
CA THR A 130 -1.93 4.95 12.88
C THR A 130 -2.17 4.19 11.58
N VAL A 131 -1.62 4.71 10.48
CA VAL A 131 -1.84 4.17 9.13
C VAL A 131 -0.52 4.02 8.39
N LEU A 132 -0.34 2.86 7.77
CA LEU A 132 0.73 2.56 6.86
C LEU A 132 0.19 2.58 5.44
N ALA A 133 0.75 3.42 4.58
CA ALA A 133 0.42 3.47 3.16
C ALA A 133 1.54 2.81 2.33
N ILE A 134 1.17 2.00 1.35
CA ILE A 134 2.08 1.39 0.39
C ILE A 134 1.87 2.05 -0.96
N ALA A 135 2.96 2.49 -1.59
CA ALA A 135 2.96 3.19 -2.88
C ALA A 135 2.20 2.38 -3.95
N PRO A 136 1.62 3.04 -4.97
CA PRO A 136 0.93 2.37 -6.06
C PRO A 136 1.74 1.22 -6.67
N ASN A 137 1.17 0.02 -6.71
CA ASN A 137 1.85 -1.20 -7.19
C ASN A 137 0.88 -2.17 -7.86
N ARG A 138 1.42 -3.21 -8.52
CA ARG A 138 0.62 -4.30 -9.13
C ARG A 138 0.54 -5.56 -8.25
N LYS A 139 0.70 -5.39 -6.93
CA LYS A 139 0.66 -6.45 -5.90
C LYS A 139 1.71 -7.55 -6.18
N PRO A 140 3.01 -7.24 -6.12
CA PRO A 140 4.06 -8.23 -6.32
C PRO A 140 3.92 -9.41 -5.33
N ALA A 141 4.38 -10.59 -5.73
CA ALA A 141 4.16 -11.83 -4.95
C ALA A 141 4.72 -11.74 -3.52
N ALA A 142 5.90 -11.12 -3.35
CA ALA A 142 6.50 -10.88 -2.04
C ALA A 142 5.59 -10.00 -1.15
N LEU A 143 5.03 -8.92 -1.71
CA LEU A 143 4.09 -8.06 -0.98
C LEU A 143 2.82 -8.82 -0.61
N LYS A 144 2.22 -9.57 -1.55
CA LYS A 144 1.04 -10.41 -1.28
C LYS A 144 1.29 -11.39 -0.14
N LYS A 145 2.48 -12.00 -0.09
CA LYS A 145 2.88 -12.92 0.98
C LYS A 145 2.94 -12.24 2.34
N ILE A 146 3.47 -11.02 2.42
CA ILE A 146 3.55 -10.23 3.66
C ILE A 146 2.14 -9.81 4.12
N LEU A 147 1.29 -9.36 3.20
CA LEU A 147 -0.05 -8.87 3.51
C LEU A 147 -1.10 -9.97 3.70
N ASN A 148 -0.78 -11.24 3.49
CA ASN A 148 -1.76 -12.34 3.53
C ASN A 148 -2.45 -12.52 4.91
N LYS A 149 -1.87 -11.97 5.98
CA LYS A 149 -2.46 -11.97 7.33
C LYS A 149 -3.30 -10.74 7.62
N CYS A 150 -3.16 -9.69 6.81
CA CYS A 150 -4.00 -8.50 6.91
C CYS A 150 -5.37 -8.82 6.30
N THR A 151 -6.43 -8.26 6.86
CA THR A 151 -7.80 -8.43 6.39
C THR A 151 -8.36 -7.12 5.89
N LEU A 152 -9.31 -7.14 4.95
CA LEU A 152 -10.03 -5.92 4.59
C LEU A 152 -10.69 -5.30 5.83
N LEU A 153 -10.54 -3.98 5.99
CA LEU A 153 -11.35 -3.24 6.95
C LEU A 153 -12.80 -3.30 6.44
N ARG A 154 -13.68 -3.90 7.24
CA ARG A 154 -15.12 -3.94 6.99
C ARG A 154 -15.79 -3.06 8.03
N ASP A 155 -16.69 -2.20 7.57
CA ASP A 155 -17.62 -1.47 8.45
C ASP A 155 -18.63 -2.41 9.12
#